data_AF-A0A9D2QDZ0-F1
#
_entry.id   AF-A0A9D2QDZ0-F1
#
_cell.length_a   1.000
_cell.length_b   1.000
_cell.length_c   1.000
_cell.angle_alpha   90.00
_cell.angle_beta   90.00
_cell.angle_gamma   90.00
#
_symmetry.space_group_name_H-M   'P 1'
#
loop_
_entity.id
_entity.type
_entity.pdbx_description
1 polymer ?
#
loop_
_entity_poly.entity_id
_entity_poly.type
_entity_poly.pdbx_seq_one_letter_code
_entity_poly.pdbx_strand_id
1 'polypeptide(L)'
;MRRVATWKTPSLIPVLNSPTNSSHARDLTRCLNRHRQGSRHTPRRADARRHRRLGRPWSWQVQNRLGPFLWLFGLWSALWALWAQVFPWNEEAYTPLTVLTVPLDPEYGPWFIYALAIYYLAVKLMHPRPLWLQFGIGAVVSLPVAFGLVTIDNFAWERTLTHFIIFQFGVYGHRTIAAIADCASVAMLVLVGGAFVVSFGILIALGGAITSPAWLPLTAWGMSTGIIASALIARYLPWLRLDWFGRHTLPIYLLHRPASASCSRSGRWTIPPRCSPSGCRPWCRSPFCPMSLQSRFPPADRTELPTRACVSRLLRDCRMGQCHMDPRAPGHPRRPT
;
A
#
# COMPACT_ATOMS: atom_id res chain seq x y z
N MET A 1 26.84 -3.21 54.15
CA MET A 1 25.88 -2.12 54.42
C MET A 1 25.57 -1.33 53.14
N ARG A 2 24.43 -1.59 52.48
CA ARG A 2 23.54 -0.57 51.87
C ARG A 2 22.29 -1.26 51.35
N ARG A 3 21.15 -0.66 51.67
CA ARG A 3 19.83 -1.29 51.78
C ARG A 3 19.13 -1.41 50.44
N VAL A 4 18.45 -2.55 50.29
CA VAL A 4 17.43 -2.87 49.31
C VAL A 4 16.21 -1.96 49.54
N ALA A 5 15.74 -1.28 48.49
CA ALA A 5 14.46 -0.57 48.49
C ALA A 5 13.44 -1.42 47.72
N THR A 6 12.54 -2.07 48.45
CA THR A 6 11.41 -2.84 47.95
C THR A 6 10.25 -1.90 47.63
N TRP A 7 9.91 -1.78 46.35
CA TRP A 7 8.67 -1.12 45.92
C TRP A 7 7.52 -2.14 45.91
N LYS A 8 6.58 -1.93 46.83
CA LYS A 8 5.36 -2.73 47.03
C LYS A 8 4.24 -2.06 46.21
N THR A 9 3.87 -2.62 45.07
CA THR A 9 2.74 -2.15 44.26
C THR A 9 1.45 -2.84 44.70
N PRO A 10 0.32 -2.12 44.87
CA PRO A 10 -0.94 -2.68 45.30
C PRO A 10 -1.67 -3.40 44.16
N SER A 11 -2.14 -4.59 44.49
CA SER A 11 -2.96 -5.50 43.68
C SER A 11 -4.39 -5.02 43.55
N LEU A 12 -4.81 -4.57 42.37
CA LEU A 12 -6.23 -4.35 42.03
C LEU A 12 -6.46 -4.50 40.52
N ILE A 13 -6.67 -5.73 40.02
CA ILE A 13 -7.62 -6.06 38.94
C ILE A 13 -8.01 -7.55 39.08
N PRO A 14 -9.26 -7.90 39.47
CA PRO A 14 -9.79 -9.25 39.33
C PRO A 14 -10.89 -9.25 38.26
N VAL A 15 -10.55 -9.30 36.97
CA VAL A 15 -11.55 -9.50 35.91
C VAL A 15 -10.92 -10.34 34.78
N LEU A 16 -11.65 -11.38 34.35
CA LEU A 16 -11.37 -12.37 33.29
C LEU A 16 -10.67 -13.68 33.69
N ASN A 17 -11.31 -14.46 34.56
CA ASN A 17 -11.23 -15.92 34.54
C ASN A 17 -12.49 -16.50 33.89
N SER A 18 -12.51 -16.57 32.55
CA SER A 18 -13.48 -17.40 31.81
C SER A 18 -12.76 -18.66 31.29
N PRO A 19 -13.16 -19.88 31.72
CA PRO A 19 -12.43 -21.11 31.43
C PRO A 19 -12.53 -21.62 29.98
N THR A 20 -13.26 -20.94 29.10
CA THR A 20 -13.51 -21.38 27.71
C THR A 20 -12.42 -21.00 26.70
N ASN A 21 -11.42 -20.18 27.05
CA ASN A 21 -10.35 -19.77 26.11
C ASN A 21 -9.03 -20.55 26.26
N SER A 22 -9.00 -21.57 27.14
CA SER A 22 -7.77 -22.33 27.43
C SER A 22 -7.44 -23.40 26.39
N SER A 23 -8.39 -23.84 25.56
CA SER A 23 -8.17 -24.86 24.53
C SER A 23 -7.39 -24.29 23.34
N HIS A 24 -7.78 -23.12 22.83
CA HIS A 24 -7.13 -22.49 21.68
C HIS A 24 -5.68 -22.06 21.97
N ALA A 25 -5.40 -21.48 23.14
CA ALA A 25 -4.04 -21.14 23.54
C ALA A 25 -3.14 -22.39 23.66
N ARG A 26 -3.70 -23.49 24.18
CA ARG A 26 -2.99 -24.79 24.26
C ARG A 26 -2.73 -25.40 22.89
N ASP A 27 -3.64 -25.21 21.92
CA ASP A 27 -3.46 -25.76 20.57
C ASP A 27 -2.45 -24.97 19.75
N LEU A 28 -2.41 -23.64 19.88
CA LEU A 28 -1.36 -22.81 19.28
C LEU A 28 0.02 -23.17 19.86
N THR A 29 0.10 -23.34 21.18
CA THR A 29 1.33 -23.75 21.86
C THR A 29 1.76 -25.16 21.44
N ARG A 30 0.82 -26.09 21.27
CA ARG A 30 1.09 -27.45 20.76
C ARG A 30 1.54 -27.45 19.30
N CYS A 31 0.94 -26.63 18.43
CA CYS A 31 1.34 -26.48 17.03
C CYS A 31 2.78 -25.95 16.92
N LEU A 32 3.09 -24.87 17.66
CA LEU A 32 4.43 -24.28 17.71
C LEU A 32 5.48 -25.25 18.29
N ASN A 33 5.14 -25.97 19.36
CA ASN A 33 6.05 -26.97 19.93
C ASN A 33 6.28 -28.18 19.01
N ARG A 34 5.26 -28.65 18.30
CA ARG A 34 5.40 -29.75 17.33
C ARG A 34 6.35 -29.37 16.21
N HIS A 35 6.28 -28.15 15.70
CA HIS A 35 7.23 -27.63 14.71
C HIS A 35 8.66 -27.50 15.26
N ARG A 36 8.80 -27.04 16.51
CA ARG A 36 10.09 -26.89 17.19
C ARG A 36 10.76 -28.25 17.51
N GLN A 37 9.97 -29.29 17.73
CA GLN A 37 10.48 -30.65 17.97
C GLN A 37 10.82 -31.38 16.66
N GLY A 38 9.99 -31.24 15.61
CA GLY A 38 10.27 -31.84 14.30
C GLY A 38 11.54 -31.32 13.62
N SER A 39 12.01 -30.11 13.96
CA SER A 39 13.24 -29.54 13.40
C SER A 39 14.53 -30.04 14.06
N ARG A 40 14.47 -30.79 15.18
CA ARG A 40 15.69 -31.20 15.91
C ARG A 40 16.37 -32.46 15.36
N HIS A 41 15.71 -33.24 14.50
CA HIS A 41 16.25 -34.53 14.04
C HIS A 41 16.88 -34.55 12.64
N THR A 42 16.95 -33.43 11.91
CA THR A 42 17.68 -33.39 10.60
C THR A 42 18.51 -32.11 10.31
N PRO A 43 19.34 -31.56 11.23
CA PRO A 43 20.16 -30.38 10.92
C PRO A 43 21.17 -30.63 9.79
N ARG A 44 21.79 -31.82 9.78
CA ARG A 44 22.98 -32.11 8.95
C ARG A 44 22.73 -32.14 7.43
N ARG A 45 21.51 -32.47 6.97
CA ARG A 45 21.19 -32.58 5.53
C ARG A 45 20.62 -31.29 4.93
N ALA A 46 20.01 -30.41 5.73
CA ALA A 46 19.44 -29.16 5.26
C ALA A 46 20.51 -28.08 5.05
N ASP A 47 21.49 -28.00 5.95
CA ASP A 47 22.60 -27.05 5.82
C ASP A 47 23.49 -27.39 4.61
N ALA A 48 23.80 -28.68 4.38
CA ALA A 48 24.56 -29.11 3.21
C ALA A 48 23.90 -28.70 1.87
N ARG A 49 22.56 -28.74 1.77
CA ARG A 49 21.83 -28.28 0.57
C ARG A 49 21.78 -26.75 0.46
N ARG A 50 21.76 -26.03 1.59
CA ARG A 50 21.79 -24.56 1.62
C ARG A 50 23.14 -24.05 1.11
N HIS A 51 24.23 -24.61 1.59
CA HIS A 51 25.58 -24.28 1.12
C HIS A 51 25.77 -24.58 -0.38
N ARG A 52 25.19 -25.67 -0.92
CA ARG A 52 25.26 -25.98 -2.36
C ARG A 52 24.53 -25.01 -3.27
N ARG A 53 23.44 -24.36 -2.84
CA ARG A 53 22.73 -23.37 -3.68
C ARG A 53 23.42 -22.00 -3.69
N LEU A 54 24.17 -21.71 -2.62
CA LEU A 54 24.81 -20.43 -2.41
C LEU A 54 26.27 -20.41 -2.89
N GLY A 55 26.94 -21.57 -2.95
CA GLY A 55 28.25 -21.73 -3.57
C GLY A 55 28.23 -21.81 -5.11
N ARG A 56 27.08 -21.55 -5.75
CA ARG A 56 27.04 -21.49 -7.23
C ARG A 56 27.75 -20.23 -7.72
N PRO A 57 28.47 -20.31 -8.85
CA PRO A 57 29.21 -19.17 -9.39
C PRO A 57 28.28 -17.98 -9.64
N TRP A 58 28.82 -16.78 -9.40
CA TRP A 58 28.09 -15.51 -9.47
C TRP A 58 27.35 -15.34 -10.79
N SER A 59 28.01 -15.71 -11.89
CA SER A 59 27.50 -15.68 -13.27
C SER A 59 26.21 -16.47 -13.43
N TRP A 60 26.15 -17.70 -12.92
CA TRP A 60 24.96 -18.56 -13.03
C TRP A 60 23.76 -17.97 -12.29
N GLN A 61 23.98 -17.40 -11.10
CA GLN A 61 22.92 -16.79 -10.31
C GLN A 61 22.44 -15.45 -10.90
N VAL A 62 23.34 -14.68 -11.53
CA VAL A 62 22.95 -13.48 -12.26
C VAL A 62 22.13 -13.88 -13.48
N GLN A 63 22.60 -14.81 -14.32
CA GLN A 63 21.89 -15.20 -15.54
C GLN A 63 20.51 -15.82 -15.28
N ASN A 64 20.39 -16.72 -14.30
CA ASN A 64 19.13 -17.48 -14.11
C ASN A 64 18.12 -16.82 -13.17
N ARG A 65 18.53 -15.81 -12.39
CA ARG A 65 17.61 -15.11 -11.48
C ARG A 65 17.53 -13.63 -11.78
N LEU A 66 18.68 -12.94 -11.79
CA LEU A 66 18.72 -11.51 -12.03
C LEU A 66 18.44 -11.16 -13.51
N GLY A 67 18.85 -12.01 -14.44
CA GLY A 67 18.67 -11.85 -15.88
C GLY A 67 17.20 -11.68 -16.26
N PRO A 68 16.29 -12.60 -15.85
CA PRO A 68 14.86 -12.43 -16.07
C PRO A 68 14.30 -11.15 -15.46
N PHE A 69 14.76 -10.71 -14.29
CA PHE A 69 14.30 -9.45 -13.68
C PHE A 69 14.78 -8.23 -14.45
N LEU A 70 16.05 -8.20 -14.88
CA LEU A 70 16.62 -7.13 -15.69
C LEU A 70 16.00 -7.08 -17.08
N TRP A 71 15.80 -8.23 -17.70
CA TRP A 71 15.11 -8.35 -18.99
C TRP A 71 13.67 -7.86 -18.87
N LEU A 72 12.95 -8.28 -17.84
CA LEU A 72 11.58 -7.82 -17.60
C LEU A 72 11.53 -6.33 -17.29
N PHE A 73 12.48 -5.80 -16.53
CA PHE A 73 12.62 -4.36 -16.28
C PHE A 73 12.83 -3.59 -17.59
N GLY A 74 13.76 -4.04 -18.44
CA GLY A 74 14.03 -3.40 -19.73
C GLY A 74 12.82 -3.48 -20.67
N LEU A 75 12.21 -4.67 -20.81
CA LEU A 75 11.00 -4.87 -21.61
C LEU A 75 9.86 -3.96 -21.15
N TRP A 76 9.63 -3.90 -19.83
CA TRP A 76 8.54 -3.13 -19.27
C TRP A 76 8.79 -1.62 -19.36
N SER A 77 10.04 -1.18 -19.22
CA SER A 77 10.44 0.21 -19.43
C SER A 77 10.24 0.62 -20.89
N ALA A 78 10.59 -0.24 -21.83
CA ALA A 78 10.33 -0.02 -23.25
C ALA A 78 8.82 0.04 -23.55
N LEU A 79 8.03 -0.88 -22.99
CA LEU A 79 6.59 -0.88 -23.15
C LEU A 79 5.94 0.39 -22.57
N TRP A 80 6.42 0.87 -21.42
CA TRP A 80 5.97 2.14 -20.84
C TRP A 80 6.32 3.33 -21.71
N ALA A 81 7.55 3.38 -22.23
CA ALA A 81 7.97 4.44 -23.15
C ALA A 81 7.09 4.46 -24.41
N LEU A 82 6.79 3.29 -24.99
CA LEU A 82 5.86 3.15 -26.12
C LEU A 82 4.43 3.57 -25.75
N TRP A 83 3.94 3.14 -24.59
CA TRP A 83 2.61 3.49 -24.10
C TRP A 83 2.46 5.00 -23.87
N ALA A 84 3.50 5.65 -23.35
CA ALA A 84 3.54 7.11 -23.16
C ALA A 84 3.41 7.88 -24.48
N GLN A 85 3.93 7.34 -25.60
CA GLN A 85 3.73 7.95 -26.92
C GLN A 85 2.27 7.90 -27.40
N VAL A 86 1.56 6.80 -27.09
CA VAL A 86 0.16 6.60 -27.49
C VAL A 86 -0.80 7.35 -26.55
N PHE A 87 -0.45 7.43 -25.27
CA PHE A 87 -1.27 8.03 -24.22
C PHE A 87 -0.51 9.17 -23.53
N PRO A 88 -0.57 10.40 -24.07
CA PRO A 88 -0.02 11.59 -23.44
C PRO A 88 -0.91 12.00 -22.26
N TRP A 89 -0.86 11.23 -21.17
CA TRP A 89 -1.55 11.52 -19.91
C TRP A 89 -0.70 12.44 -19.02
N ASN A 90 0.63 12.35 -19.13
CA ASN A 90 1.57 13.24 -18.43
C ASN A 90 2.21 14.18 -19.45
N GLU A 91 2.18 15.48 -19.18
CA GLU A 91 2.89 16.49 -19.99
C GLU A 91 4.42 16.47 -19.76
N GLU A 92 4.89 15.65 -18.82
CA GLU A 92 6.32 15.37 -18.65
C GLU A 92 6.82 14.58 -19.88
N ALA A 93 7.64 15.25 -20.68
CA ALA A 93 8.09 14.80 -21.98
C ALA A 93 8.96 13.53 -21.90
N TYR A 94 8.32 12.36 -21.90
CA TYR A 94 8.97 11.08 -22.16
C TYR A 94 9.54 11.08 -23.59
N THR A 95 10.77 11.58 -23.70
CA THR A 95 11.55 11.58 -24.94
C THR A 95 12.12 10.17 -25.14
N PRO A 96 12.26 9.61 -26.35
CA PRO A 96 12.83 8.27 -26.51
C PRO A 96 14.22 8.07 -25.85
N LEU A 97 14.96 9.17 -25.67
CA LEU A 97 16.24 9.24 -24.95
C LEU A 97 16.11 9.05 -23.43
N THR A 98 14.95 9.32 -22.80
CA THR A 98 14.77 9.07 -21.35
C THR A 98 14.81 7.59 -21.02
N VAL A 99 14.60 6.68 -21.98
CA VAL A 99 14.80 5.23 -21.77
C VAL A 99 16.24 4.92 -21.33
N LEU A 100 17.21 5.73 -21.75
CA LEU A 100 18.61 5.58 -21.33
C LEU A 100 18.86 6.06 -19.89
N THR A 101 18.05 7.00 -19.39
CA THR A 101 18.15 7.55 -18.03
C THR A 101 17.28 6.81 -17.02
N VAL A 102 16.32 5.99 -17.47
CA VAL A 102 15.45 5.12 -16.63
C VAL A 102 16.21 4.34 -15.53
N PRO A 103 17.43 3.82 -15.73
CA PRO A 103 18.15 3.12 -14.66
C PRO A 103 18.58 4.01 -13.50
N LEU A 104 18.75 5.32 -13.75
CA LEU A 104 19.21 6.32 -12.78
C LEU A 104 18.02 7.01 -12.10
N ASP A 105 16.96 7.26 -12.88
CA ASP A 105 15.73 7.86 -12.38
C ASP A 105 14.52 7.01 -12.79
N PRO A 106 14.20 5.95 -12.02
CA PRO A 106 13.06 5.11 -12.31
C PRO A 106 11.77 5.86 -11.97
N GLU A 107 11.27 6.65 -12.92
CA GLU A 107 9.97 7.32 -12.84
C GLU A 107 8.80 6.33 -12.79
N TYR A 108 7.59 6.85 -12.58
CA TYR A 108 6.39 6.15 -12.12
C TYR A 108 5.94 4.92 -12.95
N GLY A 109 6.47 3.73 -12.66
CA GLY A 109 5.88 2.47 -13.17
C GLY A 109 6.70 1.22 -12.88
N PRO A 110 7.98 1.15 -13.30
CA PRO A 110 8.83 -0.03 -13.11
C PRO A 110 9.64 -0.03 -11.80
N TRP A 111 9.50 0.99 -10.94
CA TRP A 111 10.31 1.14 -9.72
C TRP A 111 10.34 -0.11 -8.83
N PHE A 112 9.24 -0.87 -8.77
CA PHE A 112 9.17 -2.08 -7.95
C PHE A 112 10.07 -3.21 -8.49
N ILE A 113 10.15 -3.40 -9.81
CA ILE A 113 11.05 -4.40 -10.41
C ILE A 113 12.50 -4.01 -10.14
N TYR A 114 12.80 -2.72 -10.28
CA TYR A 114 14.10 -2.15 -9.96
C TYR A 114 14.49 -2.39 -8.50
N ALA A 115 13.56 -2.11 -7.57
CA ALA A 115 13.74 -2.38 -6.15
C ALA A 115 14.04 -3.85 -5.88
N LEU A 116 13.30 -4.79 -6.49
CA LEU A 116 13.57 -6.23 -6.36
C LEU A 116 14.98 -6.62 -6.81
N ALA A 117 15.46 -6.06 -7.92
CA ALA A 117 16.80 -6.32 -8.42
C ALA A 117 17.86 -5.82 -7.42
N ILE A 118 17.70 -4.60 -6.89
CA ILE A 118 18.57 -4.05 -5.84
C ILE A 118 18.53 -4.92 -4.59
N TYR A 119 17.34 -5.30 -4.13
CA TYR A 119 17.20 -6.08 -2.91
C TYR A 119 17.85 -7.45 -3.04
N TYR A 120 17.67 -8.11 -4.18
CA TYR A 120 18.34 -9.37 -4.47
C TYR A 120 19.86 -9.22 -4.45
N LEU A 121 20.38 -8.16 -5.09
CA LEU A 121 21.81 -7.86 -5.11
C LEU A 121 22.34 -7.60 -3.68
N ALA A 122 21.64 -6.79 -2.90
CA ALA A 122 22.01 -6.44 -1.53
C ALA A 122 22.03 -7.67 -0.61
N VAL A 123 20.97 -8.48 -0.63
CA VAL A 123 20.88 -9.74 0.13
C VAL A 123 22.01 -10.70 -0.24
N LYS A 124 22.32 -10.79 -1.53
CA LYS A 124 23.39 -11.65 -2.03
C LYS A 124 24.77 -11.18 -1.59
N LEU A 125 25.01 -9.88 -1.59
CA LEU A 125 26.25 -9.28 -1.10
C LEU A 125 26.40 -9.47 0.42
N MET A 126 25.30 -9.42 1.16
CA MET A 126 25.25 -9.64 2.60
C MET A 126 25.30 -11.11 3.02
N HIS A 127 25.12 -12.03 2.08
CA HIS A 127 25.05 -13.47 2.34
C HIS A 127 26.19 -14.06 3.20
N PRO A 128 27.46 -13.62 3.08
CA PRO A 128 28.55 -14.15 3.91
C PRO A 128 28.47 -13.75 5.39
N ARG A 129 27.64 -12.76 5.74
CA ARG A 129 27.58 -12.15 7.07
C ARG A 129 26.57 -12.86 7.98
N PRO A 130 26.71 -12.78 9.32
CA PRO A 130 25.72 -13.35 10.24
C PRO A 130 24.36 -12.65 10.12
N LEU A 131 23.28 -13.39 10.35
CA LEU A 131 21.89 -12.94 10.11
C LEU A 131 21.54 -11.62 10.83
N TRP A 132 22.02 -11.45 12.07
CA TRP A 132 21.77 -10.22 12.84
C TRP A 132 22.34 -8.98 12.16
N LEU A 133 23.50 -9.10 11.49
CA LEU A 133 24.13 -7.97 10.80
C LEU A 133 23.34 -7.60 9.55
N GLN A 134 22.77 -8.58 8.85
CA GLN A 134 21.98 -8.34 7.64
C GLN A 134 20.70 -7.56 7.98
N PHE A 135 19.96 -8.01 9.00
CA PHE A 135 18.81 -7.27 9.52
C PHE A 135 19.19 -5.91 10.11
N GLY A 136 20.34 -5.82 10.77
CA GLY A 136 20.88 -4.55 11.27
C GLY A 136 21.07 -3.53 10.15
N ILE A 137 21.71 -3.92 9.05
CA ILE A 137 21.87 -3.05 7.88
C ILE A 137 20.50 -2.69 7.29
N GLY A 138 19.59 -3.66 7.18
CA GLY A 138 18.22 -3.42 6.74
C GLY A 138 17.50 -2.36 7.57
N ALA A 139 17.58 -2.46 8.90
CA ALA A 139 16.98 -1.53 9.84
C ALA A 139 17.61 -0.14 9.76
N VAL A 140 18.94 -0.05 9.71
CA VAL A 140 19.67 1.22 9.59
C VAL A 140 19.32 1.95 8.29
N VAL A 141 19.11 1.23 7.19
CA VAL A 141 18.73 1.84 5.91
C VAL A 141 17.25 2.19 5.86
N SER A 142 16.36 1.31 6.34
CA SER A 142 14.92 1.46 6.13
C SER A 142 14.24 2.35 7.16
N LEU A 143 14.64 2.27 8.45
CA LEU A 143 13.94 2.97 9.54
C LEU A 143 14.07 4.51 9.46
N PRO A 144 15.23 5.09 9.13
CA PRO A 144 15.33 6.54 9.02
C PRO A 144 14.43 7.11 7.92
N VAL A 145 14.33 6.43 6.79
CA VAL A 145 13.45 6.83 5.68
C VAL A 145 11.98 6.60 6.09
N ALA A 146 11.65 5.46 6.70
CA ALA A 146 10.30 5.13 7.14
C ALA A 146 9.74 6.11 8.19
N PHE A 147 10.58 6.60 9.10
CA PHE A 147 10.19 7.59 10.11
C PHE A 147 10.27 9.04 9.61
N GLY A 148 10.67 9.26 8.35
CA GLY A 148 10.84 10.59 7.80
C GLY A 148 12.02 11.37 8.39
N LEU A 149 13.00 10.68 9.00
CA LEU A 149 14.26 11.29 9.44
C LEU A 149 15.15 11.65 8.24
N VAL A 150 15.02 10.91 7.15
CA VAL A 150 15.70 11.16 5.87
C VAL A 150 14.63 11.32 4.80
N THR A 151 14.50 12.54 4.28
CA THR A 151 13.62 12.83 3.13
C THR A 151 14.38 12.57 1.84
N ILE A 152 13.74 11.86 0.91
CA ILE A 152 14.30 11.56 -0.41
C ILE A 152 13.31 12.11 -1.43
N ASP A 153 13.76 13.04 -2.27
CA ASP A 153 12.89 13.72 -3.22
C ASP A 153 12.34 12.78 -4.31
N ASN A 154 13.04 11.65 -4.52
CA ASN A 154 12.62 10.64 -5.47
C ASN A 154 11.77 9.54 -4.80
N PHE A 155 10.49 9.53 -5.14
CA PHE A 155 9.50 8.55 -4.67
C PHE A 155 9.95 7.09 -4.82
N ALA A 156 10.59 6.75 -5.94
CA ALA A 156 11.03 5.37 -6.19
C ALA A 156 12.13 4.95 -5.21
N TRP A 157 13.10 5.84 -4.96
CA TRP A 157 14.17 5.60 -4.00
C TRP A 157 13.65 5.57 -2.56
N GLU A 158 12.79 6.52 -2.18
CA GLU A 158 12.15 6.56 -0.87
C GLU A 158 11.44 5.23 -0.56
N ARG A 159 10.62 4.75 -1.51
CA ARG A 159 9.92 3.47 -1.37
C ARG A 159 10.88 2.30 -1.37
N THR A 160 11.89 2.31 -2.23
CA THR A 160 12.90 1.24 -2.30
C THR A 160 13.63 1.10 -0.97
N LEU A 161 14.10 2.19 -0.35
CA LEU A 161 14.80 2.11 0.92
C LEU A 161 13.86 1.73 2.07
N THR A 162 12.65 2.29 2.10
CA THR A 162 11.65 2.01 3.15
C THR A 162 11.25 0.53 3.21
N HIS A 163 11.07 -0.13 2.05
CA HIS A 163 10.57 -1.51 1.99
C HIS A 163 11.69 -2.56 2.06
N PHE A 164 12.96 -2.16 2.13
CA PHE A 164 14.09 -3.08 2.10
C PHE A 164 14.08 -4.06 3.27
N ILE A 165 13.81 -3.60 4.50
CA ILE A 165 13.73 -4.49 5.66
C ILE A 165 12.60 -5.52 5.53
N ILE A 166 11.46 -5.14 4.98
CA ILE A 166 10.31 -6.03 4.75
C ILE A 166 10.69 -7.13 3.75
N PHE A 167 11.43 -6.76 2.70
CA PHE A 167 11.95 -7.74 1.76
C PHE A 167 12.88 -8.76 2.44
N GLN A 168 13.78 -8.31 3.32
CA GLN A 168 14.63 -9.22 4.08
C GLN A 168 13.83 -10.19 4.94
N PHE A 169 12.76 -9.71 5.59
CA PHE A 169 11.82 -10.56 6.31
C PHE A 169 11.18 -11.61 5.40
N GLY A 170 10.82 -11.27 4.16
CA GLY A 170 10.31 -12.23 3.19
C GLY A 170 11.33 -13.33 2.84
N VAL A 171 12.58 -12.95 2.59
CA VAL A 171 13.65 -13.89 2.19
C VAL A 171 14.03 -14.83 3.34
N TYR A 172 14.34 -14.27 4.51
CA TYR A 172 14.83 -15.04 5.66
C TYR A 172 13.70 -15.67 6.46
N GLY A 173 12.54 -15.01 6.51
CA GLY A 173 11.37 -15.43 7.28
C GLY A 173 10.47 -16.43 6.58
N HIS A 174 10.80 -16.94 5.39
CA HIS A 174 9.94 -17.90 4.67
C HIS A 174 9.51 -19.11 5.53
N ARG A 175 10.39 -19.61 6.42
CA ARG A 175 10.07 -20.71 7.34
C ARG A 175 9.05 -20.29 8.40
N THR A 176 9.20 -19.09 8.94
CA THR A 176 8.28 -18.52 9.93
C THR A 176 6.93 -18.26 9.29
N ILE A 177 6.92 -17.70 8.08
CA ILE A 177 5.70 -17.46 7.30
C ILE A 177 4.98 -18.79 7.02
N ALA A 178 5.72 -19.83 6.60
CA ALA A 178 5.16 -21.16 6.40
C ALA A 178 4.58 -21.74 7.70
N ALA A 179 5.30 -21.65 8.82
CA ALA A 179 4.82 -22.13 10.11
C ALA A 179 3.54 -21.38 10.59
N ILE A 180 3.46 -20.06 10.35
CA ILE A 180 2.25 -19.27 10.64
C ILE A 180 1.09 -19.73 9.74
N ALA A 181 1.36 -19.96 8.46
CA ALA A 181 0.36 -20.44 7.50
C ALA A 181 -0.14 -21.85 7.86
N ASP A 182 0.74 -22.74 8.33
CA ASP A 182 0.38 -24.10 8.73
C ASP A 182 -0.51 -24.11 9.98
N CYS A 183 -0.20 -23.25 10.96
CA CYS A 183 -1.02 -23.07 12.17
C CYS A 183 -2.21 -22.10 11.96
N ALA A 184 -2.51 -21.69 10.72
CA ALA A 184 -3.61 -20.77 10.44
C ALA A 184 -4.96 -21.39 10.83
N SER A 185 -5.74 -20.63 11.60
CA SER A 185 -7.10 -20.97 12.03
C SER A 185 -8.00 -19.73 12.01
N VAL A 186 -9.31 -19.93 11.89
CA VAL A 186 -10.28 -18.82 11.89
C VAL A 186 -10.21 -18.04 13.20
N ALA A 187 -10.00 -18.70 14.34
CA ALA A 187 -9.79 -18.05 15.63
C ALA A 187 -8.54 -17.15 15.62
N MET A 188 -7.43 -17.62 15.05
CA MET A 188 -6.22 -16.82 14.90
C MET A 188 -6.45 -15.63 13.96
N LEU A 189 -7.22 -15.80 12.87
CA LEU A 189 -7.59 -14.70 11.99
C LEU A 189 -8.40 -13.63 12.72
N VAL A 190 -9.41 -14.04 13.50
CA VAL A 190 -10.25 -13.10 14.27
C VAL A 190 -9.41 -12.37 15.32
N LEU A 191 -8.49 -13.07 16.00
CA LEU A 191 -7.63 -12.46 17.02
C LEU A 191 -6.60 -11.50 16.41
N VAL A 192 -5.82 -11.95 15.44
CA VAL A 192 -4.74 -11.17 14.81
C VAL A 192 -5.33 -10.05 13.94
N GLY A 193 -6.37 -10.36 13.17
CA GLY A 193 -7.10 -9.40 12.35
C GLY A 193 -7.89 -8.40 13.20
N GLY A 194 -8.50 -8.84 14.29
CA GLY A 194 -9.14 -7.94 15.25
C GLY A 194 -8.13 -6.98 15.89
N ALA A 195 -6.97 -7.48 16.32
CA ALA A 195 -5.89 -6.64 16.84
C ALA A 195 -5.40 -5.62 15.80
N PHE A 196 -5.27 -6.03 14.53
CA PHE A 196 -4.94 -5.11 13.44
C PHE A 196 -5.99 -4.01 13.27
N VAL A 197 -7.26 -4.37 13.13
CA VAL A 197 -8.37 -3.41 12.91
C VAL A 197 -8.51 -2.45 14.09
N VAL A 198 -8.43 -2.95 15.33
CA VAL A 198 -8.50 -2.12 16.53
C VAL A 198 -7.30 -1.16 16.60
N SER A 199 -6.08 -1.66 16.39
CA SER A 199 -4.87 -0.82 16.40
C SER A 199 -4.92 0.24 15.32
N PHE A 200 -5.39 -0.12 14.13
CA PHE A 200 -5.58 0.81 13.00
C PHE A 200 -6.62 1.88 13.33
N GLY A 201 -7.77 1.49 13.88
CA GLY A 201 -8.83 2.39 14.29
C GLY A 201 -8.39 3.37 15.37
N ILE A 202 -7.64 2.90 16.37
CA ILE A 202 -7.04 3.76 17.40
C ILE A 202 -6.07 4.76 16.78
N LEU A 203 -5.21 4.32 15.86
CA LEU A 203 -4.25 5.21 15.20
C LEU A 203 -4.96 6.31 14.40
N ILE A 204 -6.01 5.96 13.65
CA ILE A 204 -6.84 6.94 12.93
C ILE A 204 -7.53 7.90 13.90
N ALA A 205 -8.13 7.40 14.97
CA ALA A 205 -8.86 8.22 15.95
C ALA A 205 -7.94 9.23 16.67
N LEU A 206 -6.68 8.85 16.91
CA LEU A 206 -5.67 9.73 17.49
C LEU A 206 -5.06 10.72 16.49
N GLY A 207 -5.50 10.71 15.22
CA GLY A 207 -4.88 11.53 14.17
C GLY A 207 -3.42 11.15 13.91
N GLY A 208 -3.06 9.89 14.16
CA GLY A 208 -1.69 9.42 14.05
C GLY A 208 -1.14 9.60 12.65
N ALA A 209 -0.04 10.34 12.53
CA ALA A 209 0.69 10.46 11.28
C ALA A 209 1.34 9.11 10.89
N ILE A 210 1.46 8.87 9.58
CA ILE A 210 2.07 7.67 9.01
C ILE A 210 3.54 7.49 9.45
N THR A 211 4.16 8.57 9.94
CA THR A 211 5.54 8.61 10.42
C THR A 211 5.74 8.11 11.85
N SER A 212 4.66 7.77 12.57
CA SER A 212 4.77 7.33 13.97
C SER A 212 5.41 5.94 14.08
N PRO A 213 6.30 5.68 15.07
CA PRO A 213 6.84 4.35 15.34
C PRO A 213 5.77 3.28 15.63
N ALA A 214 4.55 3.69 15.98
CA ALA A 214 3.38 2.82 16.08
C ALA A 214 3.03 2.09 14.77
N TRP A 215 3.52 2.56 13.62
CA TRP A 215 3.31 1.88 12.34
C TRP A 215 4.00 0.53 12.25
N LEU A 216 5.16 0.34 12.90
CA LEU A 216 5.88 -0.93 12.85
C LEU A 216 5.04 -2.11 13.37
N PRO A 217 4.53 -2.10 14.62
CA PRO A 217 3.68 -3.18 15.10
C PRO A 217 2.41 -3.31 14.27
N LEU A 218 1.82 -2.20 13.82
CA LEU A 218 0.64 -2.22 12.97
C LEU A 218 0.88 -2.96 11.63
N THR A 219 2.00 -2.70 10.96
CA THR A 219 2.37 -3.44 9.74
C THR A 219 2.61 -4.92 10.02
N ALA A 220 3.23 -5.26 11.16
CA ALA A 220 3.44 -6.66 11.54
C ALA A 220 2.10 -7.39 11.77
N TRP A 221 1.13 -6.74 12.42
CA TRP A 221 -0.24 -7.24 12.57
C TRP A 221 -0.94 -7.40 11.22
N GLY A 222 -0.84 -6.39 10.35
CA GLY A 222 -1.42 -6.42 9.01
C GLY A 222 -0.85 -7.56 8.15
N MET A 223 0.48 -7.71 8.12
CA MET A 223 1.15 -8.81 7.40
C MET A 223 0.73 -10.17 7.94
N SER A 224 0.72 -10.34 9.26
CA SER A 224 0.30 -11.60 9.89
C SER A 224 -1.15 -11.94 9.53
N THR A 225 -2.04 -10.94 9.58
CA THR A 225 -3.45 -11.08 9.16
C THR A 225 -3.55 -11.52 7.70
N GLY A 226 -2.80 -10.88 6.80
CA GLY A 226 -2.78 -11.22 5.38
C GLY A 226 -2.28 -12.63 5.10
N ILE A 227 -1.23 -13.09 5.80
CA ILE A 227 -0.69 -14.45 5.69
C ILE A 227 -1.75 -15.48 6.15
N ILE A 228 -2.35 -15.27 7.32
CA ILE A 228 -3.37 -16.17 7.89
C ILE A 228 -4.59 -16.21 6.96
N ALA A 229 -5.09 -15.05 6.54
CA ALA A 229 -6.23 -14.96 5.63
C ALA A 229 -5.94 -15.69 4.32
N SER A 230 -4.78 -15.47 3.71
CA SER A 230 -4.37 -16.16 2.48
C SER A 230 -4.32 -17.68 2.66
N ALA A 231 -3.79 -18.16 3.78
CA ALA A 231 -3.74 -19.58 4.09
C ALA A 231 -5.14 -20.20 4.28
N LEU A 232 -6.05 -19.49 4.95
CA LEU A 232 -7.43 -19.94 5.14
C LEU A 232 -8.23 -19.92 3.84
N ILE A 233 -8.10 -18.89 3.02
CA ILE A 233 -8.76 -18.84 1.70
C ILE A 233 -8.24 -19.99 0.83
N ALA A 234 -6.93 -20.25 0.81
CA ALA A 234 -6.37 -21.38 0.07
C ALA A 234 -6.90 -22.74 0.57
N ARG A 235 -7.16 -22.87 1.88
CA ARG A 235 -7.69 -24.10 2.50
C ARG A 235 -9.19 -24.31 2.23
N TYR A 236 -9.99 -23.26 2.30
CA TYR A 236 -11.46 -23.36 2.21
C TYR A 236 -12.04 -23.04 0.82
N LEU A 237 -11.31 -22.30 -0.02
CA LEU A 237 -11.72 -21.94 -1.37
C LEU A 237 -10.65 -22.37 -2.40
N PRO A 238 -10.39 -23.68 -2.55
CA PRO A 238 -9.38 -24.19 -3.49
C PRO A 238 -9.69 -23.83 -4.96
N TRP A 239 -10.97 -23.57 -5.28
CA TRP A 239 -11.39 -23.15 -6.62
C TRP A 239 -10.82 -21.79 -7.05
N LEU A 240 -10.40 -20.92 -6.12
CA LEU A 240 -9.76 -19.64 -6.47
C LEU A 240 -8.36 -19.82 -7.07
N ARG A 241 -7.74 -21.02 -6.95
CA ARG A 241 -6.39 -21.31 -7.46
C ARG A 241 -5.38 -20.21 -7.11
N LEU A 242 -5.33 -19.80 -5.84
CA LEU A 242 -4.42 -18.75 -5.35
C LEU A 242 -2.94 -19.07 -5.63
N ASP A 243 -2.59 -20.34 -5.75
CA ASP A 243 -1.26 -20.80 -6.16
C ASP A 243 -0.93 -20.43 -7.61
N TRP A 244 -1.93 -20.39 -8.50
CA TRP A 244 -1.79 -19.91 -9.86
C TRP A 244 -1.61 -18.40 -9.88
N PHE A 245 -2.45 -17.66 -9.15
CA PHE A 245 -2.31 -16.21 -9.02
C PHE A 245 -0.94 -15.83 -8.43
N GLY A 246 -0.50 -16.49 -7.36
CA GLY A 246 0.81 -16.30 -6.75
C GLY A 246 1.95 -16.37 -7.75
N ARG A 247 1.91 -17.38 -8.64
CA ARG A 247 2.90 -17.61 -9.70
C ARG A 247 2.83 -16.61 -10.86
N HIS A 248 1.69 -15.93 -11.05
CA HIS A 248 1.44 -14.97 -12.14
C HIS A 248 1.18 -13.54 -11.62
N THR A 249 1.49 -13.26 -10.36
CA THR A 249 1.29 -11.92 -9.75
C THR A 249 2.09 -10.84 -10.47
N LEU A 250 3.27 -11.20 -10.97
CA LEU A 250 4.20 -10.24 -11.59
C LEU A 250 3.59 -9.61 -12.87
N PRO A 251 3.09 -10.38 -13.86
CA PRO A 251 2.33 -9.81 -14.98
C PRO A 251 1.11 -8.97 -14.56
N ILE A 252 0.36 -9.43 -13.54
CA ILE A 252 -0.86 -8.76 -13.08
C ILE A 252 -0.53 -7.39 -12.48
N TYR A 253 0.51 -7.32 -11.65
CA TYR A 253 1.00 -6.07 -11.08
C TYR A 253 1.47 -5.07 -12.15
N LEU A 254 1.96 -5.56 -13.28
CA LEU A 254 2.40 -4.69 -14.37
C LEU A 254 1.19 -4.14 -15.14
N LEU A 255 0.17 -4.97 -15.39
CA LEU A 255 -1.01 -4.58 -16.16
C LEU A 255 -1.97 -3.61 -15.46
N HIS A 256 -1.96 -3.52 -14.12
CA HIS A 256 -2.99 -2.75 -13.40
C HIS A 256 -2.98 -1.23 -13.71
N ARG A 257 -1.81 -0.65 -14.00
CA ARG A 257 -1.64 0.79 -14.31
C ARG A 257 -2.13 1.16 -15.71
N PRO A 258 -1.68 0.50 -16.79
CA PRO A 258 -2.24 0.79 -18.12
C PRO A 258 -3.74 0.47 -18.20
N ALA A 259 -4.22 -0.54 -17.47
CA ALA A 259 -5.64 -0.86 -17.38
C ALA A 259 -6.45 0.24 -16.68
N SER A 260 -5.97 0.78 -15.56
CA SER A 260 -6.67 1.88 -14.86
C SER A 260 -6.68 3.17 -15.69
N ALA A 261 -5.58 3.49 -16.37
CA ALA A 261 -5.50 4.63 -17.30
C ALA A 261 -6.47 4.48 -18.48
N SER A 262 -6.56 3.27 -19.06
CA SER A 262 -7.49 2.99 -20.16
C SER A 262 -8.96 3.07 -19.74
N CYS A 263 -9.28 2.58 -18.53
CA CYS A 263 -10.63 2.61 -17.99
C CYS A 263 -11.12 4.05 -17.73
N SER A 264 -10.26 4.92 -17.20
CA SER A 264 -10.55 6.35 -17.01
C SER A 264 -10.98 7.05 -18.32
N ARG A 265 -10.32 6.72 -19.44
CA ARG A 265 -10.62 7.32 -20.75
C ARG A 265 -11.94 6.85 -21.36
N SER A 266 -12.43 5.65 -21.01
CA SER A 266 -13.68 5.10 -21.55
C SER A 266 -14.95 5.83 -21.08
N GLY A 267 -14.81 6.92 -20.31
CA GLY A 267 -15.93 7.78 -19.88
C GLY A 267 -16.89 7.12 -18.88
N ARG A 268 -16.61 5.87 -18.47
CA ARG A 268 -17.53 5.05 -17.67
C ARG A 268 -17.42 5.30 -16.16
N TRP A 269 -16.48 6.15 -15.75
CA TRP A 269 -16.28 6.60 -14.36
C TRP A 269 -16.08 8.11 -14.32
N THR A 270 -17.13 8.89 -14.58
CA THR A 270 -17.15 10.30 -14.18
C THR A 270 -17.26 10.36 -12.66
N ILE A 271 -16.12 10.46 -11.98
CA ILE A 271 -16.08 10.91 -10.59
C ILE A 271 -16.74 12.30 -10.59
N PRO A 272 -17.84 12.52 -9.84
CA PRO A 272 -18.47 13.82 -9.79
C PRO A 272 -17.43 14.85 -9.32
N PRO A 273 -17.33 16.02 -9.98
CA PRO A 273 -16.31 17.00 -9.66
C PRO A 273 -16.38 17.36 -8.18
N ARG A 274 -15.26 17.24 -7.46
CA ARG A 274 -15.14 17.79 -6.10
C ARG A 274 -15.40 19.28 -6.20
N CYS A 275 -16.52 19.72 -5.64
CA CYS A 275 -16.78 21.14 -5.43
C CYS A 275 -15.71 21.66 -4.46
N SER A 276 -14.74 22.41 -4.98
CA SER A 276 -13.83 23.20 -4.16
C SER A 276 -14.63 24.28 -3.43
N PRO A 277 -14.37 24.57 -2.13
CA PRO A 277 -15.03 25.64 -1.39
C PRO A 277 -14.81 27.05 -1.99
N SER A 278 -13.88 27.19 -2.93
CA SER A 278 -13.49 28.47 -3.55
C SER A 278 -14.24 28.81 -4.85
N GLY A 279 -15.37 28.15 -5.13
CA GLY A 279 -16.29 28.54 -6.20
C GLY A 279 -16.18 27.67 -7.46
N CYS A 280 -17.35 27.33 -8.00
CA CYS A 280 -17.49 26.61 -9.26
C CYS A 280 -16.96 27.48 -10.40
N ARG A 281 -15.74 27.21 -10.89
CA ARG A 281 -15.35 27.66 -12.23
C ARG A 281 -15.99 26.70 -13.24
N PRO A 282 -16.83 27.16 -14.16
CA PRO A 282 -17.36 26.29 -15.20
C PRO A 282 -16.23 25.93 -16.17
N TRP A 283 -15.71 24.71 -16.03
CA TRP A 283 -15.01 24.04 -17.12
C TRP A 283 -16.05 23.59 -18.16
N CYS A 284 -16.57 24.56 -18.91
CA CYS A 284 -17.31 24.33 -20.15
C CYS A 284 -16.56 25.08 -21.26
N ARG A 285 -15.41 24.53 -21.68
CA ARG A 285 -14.86 24.79 -23.01
C ARG A 285 -15.19 23.59 -23.90
N SER A 286 -16.49 23.37 -24.13
CA SER A 286 -16.96 22.61 -25.28
C SER A 286 -17.42 23.62 -26.35
N PRO A 287 -17.12 23.42 -27.64
CA PRO A 287 -17.50 24.35 -28.71
C PRO A 287 -19.01 24.38 -29.03
N PHE A 288 -19.86 23.80 -28.16
CA PHE A 288 -21.30 23.65 -28.35
C PHE A 288 -22.12 24.28 -27.22
N CYS A 289 -21.69 25.43 -26.69
CA CYS A 289 -22.50 26.19 -25.74
C CYS A 289 -23.06 27.45 -26.43
N PRO A 290 -24.41 27.59 -26.55
CA PRO A 290 -25.01 28.75 -27.20
C PRO A 290 -24.71 30.04 -26.41
N MET A 291 -24.35 31.09 -27.15
CA MET A 291 -23.73 32.35 -26.71
C MET A 291 -24.63 33.26 -25.84
N SER A 292 -25.79 32.80 -25.39
CA SER A 292 -26.87 33.67 -24.86
C SER A 292 -26.91 33.84 -23.34
N LEU A 293 -25.97 33.25 -22.57
CA LEU A 293 -26.00 33.29 -21.09
C LEU A 293 -24.81 33.99 -20.42
N GLN A 294 -23.96 34.68 -21.19
CA GLN A 294 -22.73 35.29 -20.67
C GLN A 294 -22.91 36.73 -20.14
N SER A 295 -24.10 37.33 -20.21
CA SER A 295 -24.34 38.75 -19.90
C SER A 295 -24.98 39.05 -18.53
N ARG A 296 -25.12 38.08 -17.61
CA ARG A 296 -25.82 38.29 -16.31
C ARG A 296 -24.96 38.16 -15.04
N PHE A 297 -23.68 38.47 -15.08
CA PHE A 297 -22.89 38.59 -13.85
C PHE A 297 -22.13 39.92 -13.79
N PRO A 298 -22.41 40.79 -12.80
CA PRO A 298 -21.61 41.97 -12.57
C PRO A 298 -20.23 41.59 -12.02
N PRO A 299 -19.18 42.39 -12.27
CA PRO A 299 -17.85 42.12 -11.76
C PRO A 299 -17.85 42.19 -10.23
N ALA A 300 -17.32 41.14 -9.59
CA ALA A 300 -17.16 41.08 -8.14
C ALA A 300 -16.06 42.06 -7.69
N ASP A 301 -16.48 43.04 -6.89
CA ASP A 301 -15.60 43.98 -6.22
C ASP A 301 -14.74 43.24 -5.17
N ARG A 302 -13.43 43.51 -5.21
CA ARG A 302 -12.44 42.92 -4.30
C ARG A 302 -12.26 43.84 -3.10
N THR A 303 -13.19 43.88 -2.17
CA THR A 303 -12.89 44.29 -0.79
C THR A 303 -13.93 43.75 0.17
N GLU A 304 -13.45 43.24 1.30
CA GLU A 304 -14.19 42.85 2.51
C GLU A 304 -14.85 41.45 2.57
N LEU A 305 -14.33 40.63 3.48
CA LEU A 305 -14.92 39.39 3.99
C LEU A 305 -14.87 39.42 5.52
N PRO A 306 -16.02 39.36 6.23
CA PRO A 306 -16.11 38.73 7.53
C PRO A 306 -16.64 37.30 7.33
N THR A 307 -15.72 36.34 7.40
CA THR A 307 -15.83 34.91 7.02
C THR A 307 -16.80 34.07 7.87
N ARG A 308 -17.56 34.65 8.81
CA ARG A 308 -18.46 33.89 9.70
C ARG A 308 -19.95 34.04 9.41
N ALA A 309 -20.39 35.11 8.74
CA ALA A 309 -21.81 35.31 8.43
C ALA A 309 -22.27 34.45 7.25
N CYS A 310 -21.42 34.25 6.23
CA CYS A 310 -21.79 33.56 4.98
C CYS A 310 -22.03 32.05 5.18
N VAL A 311 -21.25 31.39 6.04
CA VAL A 311 -21.37 29.94 6.31
C VAL A 311 -22.68 29.62 7.04
N SER A 312 -23.17 30.52 7.91
CA SER A 312 -24.42 30.30 8.65
C SER A 312 -25.70 30.56 7.84
N ARG A 313 -25.61 31.28 6.70
CA ARG A 313 -26.71 31.43 5.73
C ARG A 313 -26.79 30.24 4.79
N LEU A 314 -25.64 29.78 4.25
CA LEU A 314 -25.61 28.61 3.36
C LEU A 314 -26.08 27.31 4.03
N LEU A 315 -25.80 27.13 5.33
CA LEU A 315 -26.28 25.96 6.09
C LEU A 315 -27.77 26.04 6.44
N ARG A 316 -28.39 27.23 6.42
CA ARG A 316 -29.83 27.40 6.63
C ARG A 316 -30.62 27.09 5.36
N ASP A 317 -30.11 27.49 4.20
CA ASP A 317 -30.82 27.30 2.93
C ASP A 317 -30.74 25.85 2.41
N CYS A 318 -29.68 25.10 2.72
CA CYS A 318 -29.60 23.67 2.39
C CYS A 318 -30.49 22.76 3.26
N ARG A 319 -31.08 23.27 4.36
CA ARG A 319 -31.92 22.47 5.27
C ARG A 319 -33.41 22.57 4.99
N MET A 320 -33.83 23.38 4.03
CA MET A 320 -35.24 23.48 3.61
C MET A 320 -35.36 23.05 2.15
N GLY A 321 -35.49 21.74 1.95
CA GLY A 321 -36.00 21.19 0.69
C GLY A 321 -37.47 21.58 0.51
N GLN A 322 -37.70 22.74 -0.09
CA GLN A 322 -39.00 23.12 -0.66
C GLN A 322 -38.77 23.61 -2.09
N CYS A 323 -38.93 22.69 -3.05
CA CYS A 323 -39.14 23.04 -4.45
C CYS A 323 -40.54 23.63 -4.56
N HIS A 324 -40.65 24.96 -4.49
CA HIS A 324 -41.86 25.66 -4.87
C HIS A 324 -41.83 25.86 -6.40
N MET A 325 -42.61 25.06 -7.13
CA MET A 325 -42.96 25.36 -8.53
C MET A 325 -43.84 26.60 -8.54
N ASP A 326 -43.38 27.65 -9.22
CA ASP A 326 -44.13 28.87 -9.49
C ASP A 326 -44.84 28.74 -10.85
N PRO A 327 -46.19 28.64 -10.92
CA PRO A 327 -46.91 28.43 -12.16
C PRO A 327 -47.49 29.76 -12.66
N ARG A 328 -46.66 30.77 -12.95
CA ARG A 328 -47.14 31.98 -13.64
C ARG A 328 -46.11 32.58 -14.58
N ALA A 329 -46.59 32.85 -15.81
CA ALA A 329 -46.20 33.90 -16.77
C ALA A 329 -45.74 33.38 -18.16
N PRO A 330 -45.92 34.17 -19.24
CA PRO A 330 -47.10 34.02 -20.11
C PRO A 330 -46.78 34.03 -21.62
N GLY A 331 -47.78 33.63 -22.42
CA GLY A 331 -48.22 34.39 -23.60
C GLY A 331 -47.36 34.39 -24.87
N HIS A 332 -47.79 33.58 -25.83
CA HIS A 332 -47.53 33.68 -27.28
C HIS A 332 -47.65 35.11 -27.85
N PRO A 333 -46.83 35.49 -28.85
CA PRO A 333 -47.20 36.50 -29.83
C PRO A 333 -47.75 35.86 -31.12
N ARG A 334 -48.89 36.38 -31.57
CA ARG A 334 -49.49 36.14 -32.89
C ARG A 334 -48.65 36.81 -34.00
N ARG A 335 -48.56 36.17 -35.17
CA ARG A 335 -48.08 36.77 -36.42
C ARG A 335 -49.07 37.83 -36.94
N PRO A 336 -48.60 38.92 -37.56
CA PRO A 336 -49.39 39.66 -38.53
C PRO A 336 -49.21 39.09 -39.95
N THR A 337 -50.24 39.40 -40.74
CA THR A 337 -50.59 39.09 -42.14
C THR A 337 -49.46 39.13 -43.15
#